data_AF-A0A5C8M698-F1
#
_entry.id   AF-A0A5C8M698-F1
#
_cell.length_a   1.000
_cell.length_b   1.000
_cell.length_c   1.000
_cell.angle_alpha   90.00
_cell.angle_beta   90.00
_cell.angle_gamma   90.00
#
_symmetry.space_group_name_H-M   'P 1'
#
loop_
_entity.id
_entity.type
_entity.pdbx_description
1 polymer ?
#
loop_
_entity_poly.entity_id
_entity_poly.type
_entity_poly.pdbx_seq_one_letter_code
_entity_poly.pdbx_strand_id
1 'polypeptide(L)'
;MTKKSSFVIIVILVMVISGYSFVFNKSGYSTAEEAVKAYLHQKTSQYIILSISEPRYGYQDGHGNGNYAMSVICDCKYHFWNEGQGRLSGNNVYFFYLDKKSSGWKVVSAGSGP
;
A
#
# COMPACT_ATOMS: atom_id res chain seq x y z
N MET A 1 -19.90 -23.79 -37.18
CA MET A 1 -19.25 -24.24 -35.92
C MET A 1 -18.27 -23.17 -35.46
N THR A 2 -18.69 -22.22 -34.61
CA THR A 2 -17.81 -21.16 -34.05
C THR A 2 -18.12 -20.85 -32.58
N LYS A 3 -18.78 -21.77 -31.85
CA LYS A 3 -19.12 -21.56 -30.42
C LYS A 3 -17.98 -21.87 -29.44
N LYS A 4 -16.98 -22.66 -29.83
CA LYS A 4 -15.91 -23.10 -28.92
C LYS A 4 -14.87 -22.00 -28.63
N SER A 5 -14.58 -21.11 -29.59
CA SER A 5 -13.54 -20.09 -29.42
C SER A 5 -13.94 -18.93 -28.50
N SER A 6 -15.23 -18.56 -28.44
CA SER A 6 -15.68 -17.48 -27.56
C SER A 6 -15.63 -17.84 -26.07
N PHE A 7 -15.82 -19.12 -25.73
CA PHE A 7 -15.76 -19.58 -24.33
C PHE A 7 -14.35 -19.44 -23.75
N VAL A 8 -13.32 -19.77 -24.52
CA VAL A 8 -11.92 -19.69 -24.09
C VAL A 8 -11.50 -18.25 -23.78
N ILE A 9 -11.91 -17.30 -24.62
CA ILE A 9 -11.60 -15.87 -24.42
C ILE A 9 -12.25 -15.34 -23.14
N ILE A 10 -13.50 -15.72 -22.87
CA ILE A 10 -14.21 -15.31 -21.66
C ILE A 10 -13.52 -15.87 -20.40
N VAL A 11 -13.11 -17.14 -20.41
CA VAL A 11 -12.40 -17.75 -19.28
C VAL A 11 -11.07 -17.04 -19.01
N ILE A 12 -10.31 -16.69 -20.04
CA ILE A 12 -9.05 -15.93 -19.89
C ILE A 12 -9.32 -14.54 -19.31
N LEU A 13 -10.33 -13.83 -19.81
CA LEU A 13 -10.70 -12.51 -19.31
C LEU A 13 -11.12 -12.55 -17.83
N VAL A 14 -11.91 -13.57 -17.44
CA VAL A 14 -12.31 -13.77 -16.04
C VAL A 14 -11.10 -14.11 -15.17
N MET A 15 -10.16 -14.94 -15.63
CA MET A 15 -8.94 -15.26 -14.88
C MET A 15 -8.04 -14.03 -14.69
N VAL A 16 -7.91 -13.17 -15.71
CA VAL A 16 -7.14 -11.93 -15.61
C VAL A 16 -7.79 -10.96 -14.62
N ILE A 17 -9.11 -10.74 -14.72
CA ILE A 17 -9.83 -9.85 -13.80
C ILE A 17 -9.80 -10.39 -12.36
N SER A 18 -9.96 -11.70 -12.19
CA SER A 18 -9.90 -12.36 -10.88
C SER A 18 -8.49 -12.30 -10.28
N GLY A 19 -7.45 -12.51 -11.10
CA GLY A 19 -6.05 -12.41 -10.68
C GLY A 19 -5.67 -10.99 -10.28
N TYR A 20 -6.09 -9.98 -11.05
CA TYR A 20 -5.97 -8.57 -10.66
C TYR A 20 -6.69 -8.32 -9.33
N SER A 21 -7.95 -8.73 -9.20
CA SER A 21 -8.73 -8.52 -7.98
C SER A 21 -8.11 -9.20 -6.76
N PHE A 22 -7.50 -10.38 -6.92
CA PHE A 22 -6.84 -11.11 -5.84
C PHE A 22 -5.55 -10.44 -5.36
N VAL A 23 -4.75 -9.88 -6.28
CA VAL A 23 -3.52 -9.15 -5.94
C VAL A 23 -3.83 -7.82 -5.23
N PHE A 24 -4.87 -7.11 -5.67
CA PHE A 24 -5.23 -5.79 -5.12
C PHE A 24 -6.17 -5.84 -3.91
N ASN A 25 -6.84 -6.97 -3.66
CA ASN A 25 -7.74 -7.16 -2.51
C ASN A 25 -7.11 -8.07 -1.44
N LYS A 26 -5.79 -7.97 -1.26
CA LYS A 26 -5.08 -8.68 -0.19
C LYS A 26 -5.55 -8.13 1.17
N SER A 27 -6.14 -8.98 2.00
CA SER A 27 -6.70 -8.62 3.31
C SER A 27 -5.65 -8.28 4.39
N GLY A 28 -4.38 -8.32 4.02
CA GLY A 28 -3.23 -7.93 4.83
C GLY A 28 -1.91 -8.41 4.22
N TYR A 29 -0.81 -7.82 4.62
CA TYR A 29 0.54 -8.20 4.23
C TYR A 29 1.25 -8.94 5.36
N SER A 30 2.23 -9.79 5.03
CA SER A 30 2.94 -10.61 6.02
C SER A 30 3.74 -9.75 6.99
N THR A 31 4.28 -8.63 6.50
CA THR A 31 5.08 -7.69 7.27
C THR A 31 4.55 -6.27 7.13
N ALA A 32 4.85 -5.41 8.11
CA ALA A 32 4.55 -3.99 8.04
C ALA A 32 5.25 -3.32 6.85
N GLU A 33 6.49 -3.74 6.56
CA GLU A 33 7.28 -3.26 5.43
C GLU A 33 6.60 -3.58 4.08
N GLU A 34 6.08 -4.79 3.90
CA GLU A 34 5.32 -5.15 2.70
C GLU A 34 4.06 -4.31 2.57
N ALA A 35 3.35 -4.05 3.67
CA ALA A 35 2.16 -3.20 3.66
C ALA A 35 2.48 -1.78 3.20
N VAL A 36 3.58 -1.20 3.72
CA VAL A 36 4.03 0.14 3.30
C VAL A 36 4.49 0.14 1.84
N LYS A 37 5.30 -0.83 1.43
CA LYS A 37 5.75 -0.95 0.02
C LYS A 37 4.56 -1.06 -0.93
N ALA A 38 3.57 -1.89 -0.61
CA ALA A 38 2.40 -2.03 -1.46
C ALA A 38 1.55 -0.76 -1.50
N TYR A 39 1.41 -0.05 -0.37
CA TYR A 39 0.75 1.25 -0.34
C TYR A 39 1.50 2.28 -1.20
N LEU A 40 2.82 2.35 -1.09
CA LEU A 40 3.66 3.22 -1.92
C LEU A 40 3.50 2.88 -3.40
N HIS A 41 3.59 1.60 -3.79
CA HIS A 41 3.38 1.13 -5.17
C HIS A 41 2.00 1.47 -5.73
N GLN A 42 0.96 1.46 -4.89
CA GLN A 42 -0.38 1.85 -5.31
C GLN A 42 -0.48 3.37 -5.56
N LYS A 43 0.29 4.18 -4.83
CA LYS A 43 0.20 5.64 -4.87
C LYS A 43 1.19 6.30 -5.83
N THR A 44 2.35 5.68 -6.07
CA THR A 44 3.38 6.19 -6.97
C THR A 44 4.28 5.07 -7.48
N SER A 45 4.67 5.15 -8.76
CA SER A 45 5.65 4.25 -9.37
C SER A 45 7.08 4.79 -9.32
N GLN A 46 7.29 6.00 -8.77
CA GLN A 46 8.55 6.73 -8.83
C GLN A 46 9.06 7.12 -7.44
N TYR A 47 9.47 6.10 -6.67
CA TYR A 47 10.08 6.27 -5.35
C TYR A 47 11.22 5.27 -5.14
N ILE A 48 12.19 5.66 -4.32
CA ILE A 48 13.24 4.79 -3.79
C ILE A 48 13.14 4.86 -2.28
N ILE A 49 12.98 3.71 -1.63
CA ILE A 49 13.06 3.62 -0.17
C ILE A 49 14.52 3.72 0.22
N LEU A 50 14.86 4.73 1.03
CA LEU A 50 16.19 4.92 1.59
C LEU A 50 16.32 4.28 2.97
N SER A 51 15.25 4.35 3.78
CA SER A 51 15.23 3.77 5.13
C SER A 51 13.80 3.50 5.58
N ILE A 52 13.62 2.45 6.36
CA ILE A 52 12.35 2.05 6.96
C ILE A 52 12.61 1.80 8.45
N SER A 53 11.86 2.47 9.32
CA SER A 53 11.90 2.21 10.76
C SER A 53 11.17 0.92 11.10
N GLU A 54 11.55 0.26 12.19
CA GLU A 54 10.68 -0.78 12.77
C GLU A 54 9.32 -0.19 13.17
N PRO A 55 8.22 -0.96 13.04
CA PRO A 55 6.90 -0.52 13.47
C PRO A 55 6.86 -0.41 15.00
N ARG A 56 6.53 0.76 15.51
CA ARG A 56 6.40 1.03 16.95
C ARG A 56 4.94 1.11 17.31
N TYR A 57 4.56 0.62 18.49
CA TYR A 57 3.21 0.78 18.98
C TYR A 57 2.90 2.28 19.10
N GLY A 58 1.94 2.77 18.32
CA GLY A 58 1.64 4.19 18.20
C GLY A 58 0.59 4.60 19.21
N TYR A 59 -0.60 4.03 19.12
CA TYR A 59 -1.71 4.24 20.06
C TYR A 59 -2.79 3.18 19.84
N GLN A 60 -3.62 2.94 20.85
CA GLN A 60 -4.83 2.12 20.71
C GLN A 60 -5.98 3.02 20.29
N ASP A 61 -6.67 2.68 19.20
CA ASP A 61 -7.89 3.42 18.86
C ASP A 61 -8.97 3.21 19.94
N GLY A 62 -10.01 4.05 19.94
CA GLY A 62 -11.14 3.93 20.87
C GLY A 62 -11.95 2.64 20.74
N HIS A 63 -11.62 1.78 19.77
CA HIS A 63 -12.20 0.46 19.53
C HIS A 63 -11.30 -0.70 20.00
N GLY A 64 -10.18 -0.40 20.66
CA GLY A 64 -9.26 -1.40 21.22
C GLY A 64 -8.26 -1.98 20.22
N ASN A 65 -8.26 -1.53 18.96
CA ASN A 65 -7.28 -1.95 17.96
C ASN A 65 -5.99 -1.15 18.14
N GLY A 66 -4.89 -1.86 18.34
CA GLY A 66 -3.56 -1.27 18.41
C GLY A 66 -3.10 -0.82 17.03
N ASN A 67 -2.88 0.48 16.85
CA ASN A 67 -2.20 1.03 15.68
C ASN A 67 -0.70 1.08 15.91
N TYR A 68 0.05 0.75 14.87
CA TYR A 68 1.51 0.85 14.84
C TYR A 68 1.90 2.03 13.94
N ALA A 69 2.89 2.80 14.37
CA ALA A 69 3.48 3.87 13.59
C ALA A 69 4.81 3.39 12.99
N MET A 70 5.04 3.70 11.72
CA MET A 70 6.26 3.35 10.99
C MET A 70 6.69 4.57 10.17
N SER A 71 7.94 4.99 10.29
CA SER A 71 8.49 6.06 9.46
C SER A 71 9.30 5.48 8.31
N VAL A 72 9.19 6.09 7.14
CA VAL A 72 9.94 5.71 5.94
C VAL A 72 10.53 6.96 5.32
N ILE A 73 11.82 6.88 5.02
CA ILE A 73 12.52 7.89 4.23
C ILE A 73 12.52 7.40 2.79
N CYS A 74 11.90 8.16 1.89
CA CYS A 74 11.87 7.88 0.47
C CYS A 74 12.47 9.04 -0.31
N ASP A 75 13.27 8.75 -1.33
CA ASP A 75 13.52 9.68 -2.42
C ASP A 75 12.40 9.54 -3.45
N CYS A 76 11.63 10.60 -3.66
CA CYS A 76 10.48 10.62 -4.55
C CYS A 76 10.68 11.67 -5.64
N LYS A 77 10.41 11.31 -6.91
CA LYS A 77 10.49 12.27 -8.01
C LYS A 77 9.26 13.19 -8.13
N TYR A 78 8.10 12.80 -7.60
CA TYR A 78 6.86 13.60 -7.67
C TYR A 78 5.90 13.35 -6.49
N HIS A 79 4.98 14.30 -6.31
CA HIS A 79 4.01 14.45 -5.22
C HIS A 79 3.33 13.16 -4.76
N PHE A 80 3.26 12.98 -3.43
CA PHE A 80 2.27 12.12 -2.79
C PHE A 80 0.89 12.80 -2.85
N TRP A 81 -0.12 12.15 -3.43
CA TRP A 81 -1.36 12.82 -3.82
C TRP A 81 -2.37 12.92 -2.67
N ASN A 82 -2.55 14.14 -2.17
CA ASN A 82 -3.82 14.82 -1.96
C ASN A 82 -3.54 16.34 -1.98
N GLU A 83 -4.19 17.03 -2.91
CA GLU A 83 -4.47 18.48 -2.95
C GLU A 83 -3.44 19.46 -2.34
N GLY A 84 -2.64 20.10 -3.21
CA GLY A 84 -2.08 21.43 -2.94
C GLY A 84 -0.92 21.57 -1.96
N GLN A 85 -0.44 20.49 -1.33
CA GLN A 85 0.58 20.57 -0.26
C GLN A 85 1.73 19.54 -0.37
N GLY A 86 2.10 19.07 -1.56
CA GLY A 86 3.22 18.14 -1.66
C GLY A 86 4.58 18.84 -1.81
N ARG A 87 5.60 18.25 -1.17
CA ARG A 87 6.99 18.68 -1.22
C ARG A 87 7.62 18.36 -2.58
N LEU A 88 8.63 19.14 -2.95
CA LEU A 88 9.39 18.99 -4.19
C LEU A 88 10.18 17.67 -4.21
N SER A 89 10.64 17.27 -5.41
CA SER A 89 11.52 16.12 -5.63
C SER A 89 12.65 16.07 -4.59
N GLY A 90 12.93 14.88 -4.04
CA GLY A 90 14.02 14.64 -3.10
C GLY A 90 13.64 13.73 -1.93
N ASN A 91 14.48 13.77 -0.89
CA ASN A 91 14.32 12.93 0.31
C ASN A 91 13.17 13.44 1.17
N ASN A 92 12.13 12.63 1.30
CA ASN A 92 10.92 12.91 2.05
C ASN A 92 10.73 11.87 3.17
N VAL A 93 10.25 12.33 4.32
CA VAL A 93 9.88 11.46 5.45
C VAL A 93 8.37 11.27 5.47
N TYR A 94 7.95 10.02 5.35
CA TYR A 94 6.56 9.59 5.43
C TYR A 94 6.31 8.84 6.74
N PHE A 95 5.14 9.06 7.32
CA PHE A 95 4.67 8.40 8.53
C PHE A 95 3.45 7.56 8.17
N PHE A 96 3.52 6.25 8.42
CA PHE A 96 2.45 5.29 8.16
C PHE A 96 1.87 4.80 9.46
N TYR A 97 0.54 4.83 9.56
CA TYR A 97 -0.21 4.16 10.61
C TYR A 97 -0.75 2.83 10.08
N LEU A 98 -0.44 1.76 10.80
CA LEU A 98 -0.72 0.39 10.41
C LEU A 98 -1.59 -0.31 11.44
N ASP A 99 -2.58 -1.04 10.94
CA ASP A 99 -3.33 -2.03 11.69
C ASP A 99 -2.61 -3.37 11.59
N LYS A 100 -2.45 -4.05 12.72
CA LYS A 100 -2.06 -5.47 12.76
C LYS A 100 -3.29 -6.32 13.10
N LYS A 101 -3.82 -7.03 12.10
CA LYS A 101 -4.94 -7.99 12.27
C LYS A 101 -4.44 -9.43 12.12
N SER A 102 -5.32 -10.40 12.40
CA SER A 102 -5.04 -11.81 12.15
C SER A 102 -4.75 -12.10 10.66
N SER A 103 -5.32 -11.30 9.75
CA SER A 103 -5.08 -11.36 8.31
C SER A 103 -3.76 -10.71 7.85
N GLY A 104 -3.03 -10.07 8.77
CA GLY A 104 -1.75 -9.41 8.49
C GLY A 104 -1.76 -7.91 8.75
N TRP A 105 -0.76 -7.24 8.18
CA TRP A 105 -0.54 -5.81 8.31
C TRP A 105 -1.25 -5.03 7.22
N LYS A 106 -1.84 -3.90 7.57
CA LYS A 106 -2.48 -3.00 6.60
C LYS A 106 -2.20 -1.55 6.95
N VAL A 107 -1.84 -0.74 5.96
CA VAL A 107 -1.77 0.72 6.13
C VAL A 107 -3.20 1.27 6.23
N VAL A 108 -3.48 1.95 7.33
CA VAL A 108 -4.78 2.61 7.61
C VAL A 108 -4.73 4.05 7.14
N SER A 109 -3.63 4.74 7.41
CA SER A 109 -3.40 6.11 6.96
C SER A 109 -1.90 6.36 6.75
N ALA A 110 -1.60 7.35 5.93
CA ALA A 110 -0.25 7.81 5.66
C ALA A 110 -0.23 9.34 5.70
N GLY A 111 0.80 9.90 6.31
CA GLY A 111 1.08 11.34 6.32
C GLY A 111 2.52 11.61 5.93
N SER A 112 2.81 12.86 5.61
CA SER A 112 4.18 13.36 5.39
C SER A 112 4.46 14.46 6.40
N GLY A 113 5.63 14.43 7.04
CA GLY A 113 6.09 15.53 7.89
C GLY A 113 7.08 16.45 7.17
N PRO A 114 7.45 17.59 7.81
CA PRO A 114 8.62 18.38 7.44
C PRO A 114 9.94 17.60 7.57
#